data_AF-A0A658NPB5-F1
#
_entry.id   AF-A0A658NPB5-F1
#
_cell.length_a   1.000
_cell.length_b   1.000
_cell.length_c   1.000
_cell.angle_alpha   90.00
_cell.angle_beta   90.00
_cell.angle_gamma   90.00
#
_symmetry.space_group_name_H-M   'P 1'
#
loop_
_entity.id
_entity.type
_entity.pdbx_description
1 polymer ?
#
loop_
_entity_poly.entity_id
_entity_poly.type
_entity_poly.pdbx_seq_one_letter_code
_entity_poly.pdbx_strand_id
1 'polypeptide(L)'
;LRDPRRPIGSFLFTGPTGVGKTEVARRLAEFMFGDQSSLIRVDMSEYMEKFSVSRLVGAPPGYVGYDEGGMLTEKVRRKPYAVILLD
;
A
#
# COMPACT_ATOMS: atom_id res chain seq x y z
N LEU A 1 7.71 16.33 -18.29
CA LEU A 1 6.33 15.97 -17.87
C LEU A 1 6.36 14.58 -17.27
N ARG A 2 5.73 14.37 -16.10
CA ARG A 2 5.66 13.06 -15.40
C ARG A 2 4.78 12.08 -16.22
N ASP A 3 5.13 10.80 -16.29
CA ASP A 3 4.29 9.79 -16.96
C ASP A 3 3.02 9.53 -16.11
N PRO A 4 1.80 9.79 -16.63
CA PRO A 4 0.56 9.59 -15.90
C PRO A 4 0.25 8.12 -15.60
N ARG A 5 0.93 7.17 -16.23
CA ARG A 5 0.76 5.72 -15.98
C ARG A 5 1.65 5.20 -14.86
N ARG A 6 2.47 6.05 -14.24
CA ARG A 6 3.38 5.68 -13.15
C ARG A 6 2.94 6.31 -11.82
N PRO A 7 3.24 5.67 -10.68
CA PRO A 7 3.06 6.30 -9.38
C PRO A 7 3.81 7.63 -9.28
N ILE A 8 3.33 8.52 -8.40
CA ILE A 8 3.98 9.82 -8.12
C ILE A 8 5.44 9.58 -7.69
N GLY A 9 5.69 8.56 -6.86
CA GLY A 9 7.02 8.10 -6.51
C GLY A 9 7.02 6.63 -6.10
N SER A 10 8.15 5.97 -6.32
CA SER A 10 8.41 4.62 -5.82
C SER A 10 9.80 4.63 -5.20
N PHE A 11 9.88 4.21 -3.94
CA PHE A 11 11.09 4.27 -3.13
C PHE A 11 11.35 2.92 -2.50
N LEU A 12 12.62 2.62 -2.25
CA LEU A 12 13.04 1.47 -1.46
C LEU A 12 13.88 1.99 -0.29
N PHE A 13 13.36 1.82 0.93
CA PHE A 13 14.08 2.20 2.14
C PHE A 13 14.77 0.97 2.72
N THR A 14 16.10 1.02 2.79
CA THR A 14 16.93 -0.05 3.37
C THR A 14 17.70 0.49 4.58
N GLY A 15 18.07 -0.40 5.50
CA GLY A 15 18.86 -0.05 6.68
C GLY A 15 18.37 -0.71 7.97
N PRO A 16 19.07 -0.51 9.10
CA PRO A 16 18.75 -1.13 10.37
C PRO A 16 17.35 -0.81 10.92
N THR A 17 16.88 -1.58 11.89
CA THR A 17 15.64 -1.29 12.64
C THR A 17 15.78 0.02 13.41
N GLY A 18 14.70 0.80 13.51
CA GLY A 18 14.66 2.04 14.29
C GLY A 18 15.20 3.29 13.59
N VAL A 19 15.75 3.20 12.38
CA VAL A 19 16.29 4.37 11.64
C VAL A 19 15.24 5.29 11.01
N GLY A 20 13.94 5.05 11.26
CA GLY A 20 12.85 5.94 10.84
C GLY A 20 12.22 5.65 9.47
N LYS A 21 12.48 4.49 8.84
CA LYS A 21 11.91 4.12 7.52
C LYS A 21 10.37 4.28 7.47
N THR A 22 9.66 3.72 8.46
CA THR A 22 8.20 3.82 8.60
C THR A 22 7.74 5.24 8.91
N GLU A 23 8.53 6.00 9.68
CA GLU A 23 8.20 7.39 10.05
C GLU A 23 8.25 8.31 8.83
N VAL A 24 9.22 8.11 7.93
CA VAL A 24 9.30 8.85 6.66
C VAL A 24 8.02 8.67 5.85
N ALA A 25 7.48 7.45 5.75
CA ALA A 25 6.23 7.22 5.02
C ALA A 25 5.02 7.91 5.68
N ARG A 26 4.94 7.89 7.03
CA ARG A 26 3.89 8.58 7.79
C ARG A 26 3.92 10.10 7.57
N ARG A 27 5.11 10.70 7.64
CA ARG A 27 5.30 12.14 7.40
C ARG A 27 5.10 12.52 5.95
N LEU A 28 5.43 11.65 5.01
CA LEU A 28 5.15 11.89 3.60
C LEU A 28 3.64 11.95 3.32
N ALA A 29 2.84 11.09 3.96
CA ALA A 29 1.38 11.12 3.82
C ALA A 29 0.78 12.44 4.35
N GLU A 30 1.23 12.89 5.52
CA GLU A 30 0.85 14.17 6.11
C GLU A 30 1.28 15.35 5.23
N PHE A 31 2.52 15.34 4.75
CA PHE A 31 3.07 16.42 3.92
C PHE A 31 2.37 16.53 2.56
N MET A 32 2.11 15.40 1.89
CA MET A 32 1.53 15.40 0.55
C MET A 32 0.02 15.62 0.54
N PHE A 33 -0.69 15.10 1.56
CA PHE A 33 -2.15 15.01 1.55
C PHE A 33 -2.81 15.66 2.77
N GLY A 34 -2.04 16.28 3.67
CA GLY A 34 -2.53 16.98 4.86
C GLY A 34 -3.10 16.07 5.94
N ASP A 35 -3.00 14.74 5.77
CA ASP A 35 -3.68 13.77 6.62
C ASP A 35 -2.87 12.47 6.71
N GLN A 36 -2.42 12.13 7.92
CA GLN A 36 -1.70 10.89 8.21
C GLN A 36 -2.52 9.64 7.91
N SER A 37 -3.86 9.71 7.92
CA SER A 37 -4.73 8.60 7.53
C SER A 37 -4.67 8.29 6.02
N SER A 38 -3.97 9.12 5.24
CA SER A 38 -3.63 8.83 3.84
C SER A 38 -2.51 7.81 3.68
N LEU A 39 -1.92 7.33 4.79
CA LEU A 39 -1.00 6.21 4.79
C LEU A 39 -1.78 4.88 4.77
N ILE A 40 -1.65 4.13 3.68
CA ILE A 40 -2.11 2.74 3.60
C ILE A 40 -0.90 1.86 3.93
N ARG A 41 -0.88 1.29 5.14
CA ARG A 41 0.14 0.34 5.57
C ARG A 41 -0.28 -1.09 5.28
N VAL A 42 0.65 -1.87 4.71
CA VAL A 42 0.53 -3.31 4.45
C VAL A 42 1.71 -3.98 5.14
N ASP A 43 1.45 -4.85 6.12
CA ASP A 43 2.47 -5.69 6.75
C ASP A 43 2.77 -6.88 5.83
N MET A 44 3.91 -6.85 5.16
CA MET A 44 4.34 -7.85 4.20
C MET A 44 4.68 -9.19 4.85
N SER A 45 4.86 -9.22 6.18
CA SER A 45 5.04 -10.46 6.94
C SER A 45 3.80 -11.37 6.86
N GLU A 46 2.61 -10.78 6.70
CA GLU A 46 1.36 -11.53 6.51
C GLU A 46 1.23 -12.18 5.12
N TYR A 47 2.11 -11.81 4.18
CA TYR A 47 1.99 -12.16 2.77
C TYR A 47 3.09 -13.10 2.24
N MET A 48 3.77 -13.83 3.12
CA MET A 48 4.85 -14.76 2.73
C MET A 48 4.33 -15.99 1.96
N GLU A 49 3.09 -16.40 2.18
CA GLU A 49 2.51 -17.57 1.51
C GLU A 49 1.93 -17.22 0.15
N LYS A 50 2.09 -18.10 -0.86
CA LYS A 50 1.63 -17.84 -2.23
C LYS A 50 0.15 -17.45 -2.34
N PHE A 51 -0.72 -18.03 -1.51
CA PHE A 51 -2.16 -17.78 -1.56
C PHE A 51 -2.58 -16.50 -0.82
N SER A 52 -1.75 -15.98 0.09
CA SER A 52 -2.04 -14.77 0.86
C SER A 52 -2.18 -13.52 -0.01
N VAL A 53 -1.47 -13.48 -1.15
CA VAL A 53 -1.51 -12.36 -2.12
C VAL A 53 -2.92 -12.09 -2.63
N SER A 54 -3.76 -13.12 -2.76
CA SER A 54 -5.16 -12.96 -3.17
C SER A 54 -5.96 -12.07 -2.21
N ARG A 55 -5.64 -12.05 -0.91
CA ARG A 55 -6.27 -11.14 0.07
C ARG A 55 -5.87 -9.68 -0.17
N LEU A 56 -4.67 -9.44 -0.68
CA LEU A 56 -4.16 -8.09 -0.95
C LEU A 56 -4.82 -7.49 -2.20
N VAL A 57 -4.92 -8.26 -3.29
CA VAL A 57 -5.36 -7.74 -4.60
C VAL A 57 -6.80 -8.11 -4.98
N GLY A 58 -7.34 -9.16 -4.37
CA GLY A 58 -8.65 -9.75 -4.68
C GLY A 58 -8.51 -11.21 -5.10
N ALA A 59 -9.53 -12.02 -4.77
CA ALA A 59 -9.60 -13.40 -5.24
C ALA A 59 -9.84 -13.41 -6.77
N PRO A 60 -9.45 -14.47 -7.49
CA PRO A 60 -9.82 -14.63 -8.90
C PRO A 60 -11.31 -14.99 -9.07
N PRO A 61 -11.91 -14.76 -10.27
CA PRO A 61 -13.30 -15.14 -10.54
C PRO A 61 -13.58 -16.60 -10.21
N GLY A 62 -14.68 -16.87 -9.50
CA GLY A 62 -15.05 -18.23 -9.07
C GLY A 62 -14.47 -18.68 -7.73
N TYR A 63 -13.68 -17.84 -7.05
CA TYR A 63 -13.22 -18.07 -5.68
C TYR A 63 -14.00 -17.21 -4.68
N VAL A 64 -14.10 -17.69 -3.44
CA VAL A 64 -14.70 -16.93 -2.33
C VAL A 64 -13.93 -15.62 -2.14
N GLY A 65 -14.65 -14.50 -2.04
CA GLY A 65 -14.07 -13.16 -1.91
C GLY A 65 -13.78 -12.44 -3.23
N TYR A 66 -14.20 -12.99 -4.39
CA TYR A 66 -14.06 -12.31 -5.69
C TYR A 66 -14.78 -10.94 -5.71
N ASP A 67 -16.03 -10.92 -5.24
CA ASP A 67 -16.85 -9.70 -5.24
C ASP A 67 -16.48 -8.71 -4.13
N GLU A 68 -15.66 -9.12 -3.15
CA GLU A 68 -15.22 -8.27 -2.04
C GLU A 68 -14.03 -7.37 -2.43
N GLY A 69 -13.32 -7.71 -3.51
CA GLY A 69 -12.09 -7.03 -3.91
C GLY A 69 -10.89 -7.34 -3.00
N GLY A 70 -9.78 -6.65 -3.23
CA GLY A 70 -8.58 -6.80 -2.43
C GLY A 70 -8.49 -5.76 -1.33
N MET A 71 -7.84 -6.12 -0.22
CA MET A 71 -7.60 -5.21 0.90
C MET A 71 -6.87 -3.93 0.49
N LEU A 72 -5.89 -4.02 -0.41
CA LEU A 72 -5.16 -2.87 -0.94
C LEU A 72 -5.96 -2.16 -2.05
N THR A 73 -6.51 -2.92 -2.99
CA THR A 73 -7.21 -2.36 -4.16
C THR A 73 -8.44 -1.55 -3.74
N GLU A 74 -9.22 -2.03 -2.76
CA GLU A 74 -10.38 -1.30 -2.25
C GLU A 74 -9.99 -0.04 -1.46
N LYS A 75 -8.91 -0.09 -0.67
CA LYS A 75 -8.42 1.10 0.05
C LYS A 75 -7.97 2.19 -0.91
N VAL A 76 -7.22 1.82 -1.95
CA VAL A 76 -6.78 2.77 -3.00
C VAL A 76 -7.97 3.28 -3.82
N ARG A 77 -8.97 2.43 -4.12
CA ARG A 77 -10.19 2.85 -4.82
C ARG A 77 -10.97 3.92 -4.03
N ARG A 78 -11.06 3.76 -2.70
CA ARG A 78 -11.74 4.73 -1.81
C ARG A 78 -10.90 5.99 -1.57
N LYS A 79 -9.57 5.88 -1.52
CA LYS A 79 -8.64 7.00 -1.29
C LYS A 79 -7.48 6.96 -2.30
N PRO A 80 -7.67 7.49 -3.52
CA PRO A 80 -6.68 7.39 -4.60
C PRO A 80 -5.40 8.17 -4.32
N TYR A 81 -5.49 9.24 -3.54
CA TYR A 81 -4.37 10.06 -3.10
C TYR A 81 -3.87 9.54 -1.74
N ALA A 82 -2.93 8.60 -1.80
CA ALA A 82 -2.41 7.91 -0.63
C ALA A 82 -0.92 7.61 -0.78
N VAL A 83 -0.25 7.43 0.35
CA VAL A 83 1.08 6.80 0.43
C VAL A 83 0.86 5.34 0.77
N ILE A 84 1.38 4.43 -0.05
CA ILE A 84 1.35 3.00 0.23
C ILE A 84 2.69 2.61 0.85
N LEU A 85 2.65 2.11 2.08
CA LEU A 85 3.81 1.53 2.75
C LEU A 85 3.69 0.02 2.76
N LEU A 86 4.63 -0.65 2.10
CA LEU A 86 4.85 -2.09 2.19
C LEU A 86 5.94 -2.31 3.23
N ASP A 87 5.54 -2.70 4.45
CA ASP A 87 6.40 -2.82 5.64
C ASP A 87 6.79 -4.28 5.89
#